data_AF-A0A6A3BL59-F1
#
_entry.id   AF-A0A6A3BL59-F1
#
_cell.length_a   1.000
_cell.length_b   1.000
_cell.length_c   1.000
_cell.angle_alpha   90.00
_cell.angle_beta   90.00
_cell.angle_gamma   90.00
#
_symmetry.space_group_name_H-M   'P 1'
#
loop_
_entity.id
_entity.type
_entity.pdbx_description
1 polymer ?
#
loop_
_entity_poly.entity_id
_entity_poly.type
_entity_poly.pdbx_seq_one_letter_code
_entity_poly.pdbx_strand_id
1 'polypeptide(L)'
;MAVYSKGDKVEVCSKEEGFLGSYYEAKVMSSFNNNTRYEVRYKNLVEEEDQTQPLIEVVRDDEVRPMPPPLIVNRASRVFNYLERVDAFDNDGWWAGTITGRQGLKYWVLF
;
A
#
# COMPACT_ATOMS: atom_id res chain seq x y z
N MET A 1 11.69 -7.23 -14.31
CA MET A 1 10.60 -7.06 -13.34
C MET A 1 10.88 -7.94 -12.14
N ALA A 2 10.50 -7.51 -10.94
CA ALA A 2 10.56 -8.38 -9.77
C ALA A 2 9.54 -9.52 -9.97
N VAL A 3 9.89 -10.73 -9.56
CA VAL A 3 8.99 -11.89 -9.65
C VAL A 3 8.61 -12.29 -8.24
N TYR A 4 7.31 -12.23 -7.94
CA TYR A 4 6.76 -12.63 -6.65
C TYR A 4 6.27 -14.08 -6.68
N SER A 5 6.45 -14.76 -5.56
CA SER A 5 6.01 -16.15 -5.35
C SER A 5 4.83 -16.21 -4.39
N LYS A 6 4.09 -17.32 -4.44
CA LYS A 6 3.04 -17.60 -3.47
C LYS A 6 3.61 -17.50 -2.05
N GLY A 7 2.99 -16.68 -1.22
CA GLY A 7 3.44 -16.43 0.15
C GLY A 7 4.04 -15.06 0.37
N ASP A 8 4.57 -14.43 -0.67
CA ASP A 8 5.25 -13.14 -0.57
C ASP A 8 4.27 -12.05 -0.12
N LYS A 9 4.76 -11.19 0.76
CA LYS A 9 4.06 -9.97 1.14
C LYS A 9 4.45 -8.86 0.18
N VAL A 10 3.45 -8.14 -0.30
CA VAL A 10 3.60 -7.10 -1.30
C VAL A 10 2.70 -5.92 -0.94
N GLU A 11 2.96 -4.78 -1.56
CA GLU A 11 1.99 -3.70 -1.63
C GLU A 11 1.42 -3.62 -3.05
N VAL A 12 0.12 -3.34 -3.13
CA VAL A 12 -0.63 -3.25 -4.38
C VAL A 12 -1.19 -1.84 -4.51
N CYS A 13 -0.98 -1.20 -5.65
CA CYS A 13 -1.67 0.05 -6.00
C CYS A 13 -2.77 -0.21 -7.03
N SER A 14 -3.72 0.71 -7.13
CA SER A 14 -4.73 0.70 -8.19
C SER A 14 -4.60 1.95 -9.06
N LYS A 15 -4.90 1.78 -10.35
CA LYS A 15 -4.94 2.87 -11.34
C LYS A 15 -6.33 3.43 -11.53
N GLU A 16 -7.31 2.92 -10.79
CA GLU A 16 -8.68 3.38 -10.84
C GLU A 16 -8.83 4.75 -10.15
N GLU A 17 -9.77 5.54 -10.67
CA GLU A 17 -10.12 6.81 -10.06
C GLU A 17 -10.61 6.58 -8.62
N GLY A 18 -10.11 7.40 -7.68
CA GLY A 18 -10.38 7.22 -6.26
C GLY A 18 -9.30 6.44 -5.50
N PHE A 19 -8.44 5.67 -6.19
CA PHE A 19 -7.33 4.91 -5.57
C PHE A 19 -5.94 5.37 -6.03
N LEU A 20 -5.87 6.40 -6.86
CA LEU A 20 -4.59 6.93 -7.35
C LEU A 20 -3.71 7.40 -6.19
N GLY A 21 -2.50 6.84 -6.10
CA GLY A 21 -1.53 7.16 -5.06
C GLY A 21 -1.69 6.39 -3.76
N SER A 22 -2.62 5.43 -3.70
CA SER A 22 -2.75 4.51 -2.56
C SER A 22 -2.02 3.18 -2.79
N TYR A 23 -1.60 2.57 -1.68
CA TYR A 23 -0.94 1.27 -1.64
C TYR A 23 -1.52 0.43 -0.51
N TYR A 24 -1.87 -0.82 -0.80
CA TYR A 24 -2.51 -1.74 0.14
C TYR A 24 -1.64 -2.97 0.38
N GLU A 25 -1.47 -3.35 1.65
CA GLU A 25 -0.73 -4.56 2.01
C GLU A 25 -1.51 -5.81 1.57
N ALA A 26 -0.86 -6.69 0.82
CA ALA A 26 -1.43 -7.92 0.33
C ALA A 26 -0.44 -9.09 0.38
N LYS A 27 -0.96 -10.29 0.19
CA LYS A 27 -0.18 -11.53 0.08
C LYS A 27 -0.45 -12.20 -1.25
N VAL A 28 0.62 -12.59 -1.95
CA VAL A 28 0.50 -13.33 -3.22
C VAL A 28 -0.01 -14.74 -2.94
N MET A 29 -1.11 -15.10 -3.61
CA MET A 29 -1.77 -16.40 -3.52
C MET A 29 -1.37 -17.31 -4.68
N SER A 30 -1.24 -16.73 -5.87
CA SER A 30 -0.80 -17.41 -7.08
C SER A 30 -0.32 -16.41 -8.14
N SER A 31 0.36 -16.89 -9.19
CA SER A 31 0.86 -16.10 -10.31
C SER A 31 0.54 -16.79 -11.63
N PHE A 32 0.21 -16.03 -12.67
CA PHE A 32 -0.20 -16.56 -13.97
C PHE A 32 0.51 -15.84 -15.12
N ASN A 33 0.30 -16.33 -16.34
CA ASN A 33 0.74 -15.69 -17.59
C ASN A 33 2.22 -15.27 -17.54
N ASN A 34 3.12 -16.20 -17.18
CA ASN A 34 4.55 -15.92 -17.05
C ASN A 34 4.84 -14.72 -16.12
N ASN A 35 4.13 -14.65 -14.99
CA ASN A 35 4.34 -13.66 -13.93
C ASN A 35 3.93 -12.23 -14.29
N THR A 36 3.02 -12.04 -15.27
CA THR A 36 2.44 -10.73 -15.58
C THR A 36 1.13 -10.45 -14.81
N ARG A 37 0.62 -11.44 -14.07
CA ARG A 37 -0.59 -11.32 -13.25
C ARG A 37 -0.46 -12.10 -11.95
N TYR A 38 -1.02 -11.55 -10.89
CA TYR A 38 -0.98 -12.11 -9.55
C TYR A 38 -2.37 -12.13 -8.92
N GLU A 39 -2.76 -13.27 -8.38
CA GLU A 39 -3.87 -13.32 -7.42
C GLU A 39 -3.32 -12.91 -6.06
N VAL A 40 -3.90 -11.88 -5.47
CA VAL A 40 -3.48 -11.31 -4.20
C VAL A 40 -4.64 -11.33 -3.22
N ARG A 41 -4.34 -11.58 -1.95
CA ARG A 41 -5.30 -11.44 -0.85
C ARG A 41 -4.88 -10.23 -0.03
N TYR A 42 -5.74 -9.22 0.04
CA TYR A 42 -5.48 -8.03 0.84
C TYR A 42 -5.53 -8.34 2.33
N LYS A 43 -4.81 -7.54 3.11
CA LYS A 43 -4.76 -7.68 4.56
C LYS A 43 -5.89 -6.95 5.28
N ASN A 44 -6.21 -5.74 4.82
CA ASN A 44 -7.15 -4.84 5.49
C ASN A 44 -8.44 -4.61 4.67
N LEU A 45 -8.45 -4.96 3.38
CA LEU A 45 -9.64 -4.83 2.53
C LEU A 45 -10.49 -6.10 2.61
N VAL A 46 -11.81 -5.92 2.56
CA VAL A 46 -12.82 -6.98 2.63
C VAL A 46 -13.73 -6.94 1.40
N GLU A 47 -14.41 -8.05 1.13
CA GLU A 47 -15.38 -8.11 0.03
C GLU A 47 -16.58 -7.18 0.29
N GLU A 48 -17.17 -6.66 -0.78
CA GLU A 48 -18.34 -5.77 -0.68
C GLU A 48 -19.59 -6.51 -0.18
N GLU A 49 -19.80 -7.75 -0.64
CA GLU A 49 -20.96 -8.58 -0.30
C GLU A 49 -20.83 -9.21 1.10
N ASP A 50 -19.62 -9.65 1.46
CA ASP A 50 -19.30 -10.22 2.77
C ASP A 50 -18.08 -9.53 3.38
N GLN A 51 -18.36 -8.48 4.17
CA GLN A 51 -17.34 -7.68 4.86
C GLN A 51 -16.56 -8.46 5.95
N THR A 52 -16.82 -9.76 6.13
CA THR A 52 -16.01 -10.63 7.00
C THR A 52 -14.90 -11.35 6.25
N GLN A 53 -14.98 -11.43 4.92
CA GLN A 53 -13.98 -12.09 4.08
C GLN A 53 -12.96 -11.09 3.54
N PRO A 54 -11.66 -11.40 3.57
CA PRO A 54 -10.66 -10.57 2.92
C PRO A 54 -10.87 -10.52 1.41
N LEU A 55 -10.70 -9.34 0.81
CA LEU A 55 -10.77 -9.16 -0.62
C LEU A 55 -9.65 -9.93 -1.34
N ILE A 56 -10.00 -10.63 -2.41
CA ILE A 56 -9.07 -11.32 -3.32
C ILE A 56 -9.26 -10.79 -4.74
N GLU A 57 -8.16 -10.38 -5.38
CA GLU A 57 -8.19 -9.83 -6.73
C GLU A 57 -7.06 -10.38 -7.60
N VAL A 58 -7.23 -10.29 -8.92
CA VAL A 58 -6.17 -10.54 -9.90
C VAL A 58 -5.64 -9.22 -10.42
N VAL A 59 -4.42 -8.86 -10.03
CA VAL A 59 -3.76 -7.60 -10.37
C VAL A 59 -2.62 -7.81 -11.35
N ARG A 60 -2.20 -6.74 -12.03
CA ARG A 60 -1.08 -6.79 -12.99
C ARG A 60 0.26 -6.68 -12.28
N ASP A 61 1.33 -7.13 -12.92
CA ASP A 61 2.68 -7.04 -12.36
C ASP A 61 3.13 -5.60 -12.09
N ASP A 62 2.65 -4.63 -12.87
CA ASP A 62 2.97 -3.21 -12.72
C ASP A 62 2.17 -2.50 -11.62
N GLU A 63 1.27 -3.22 -10.94
CA GLU A 63 0.51 -2.78 -9.78
C GLU A 63 1.06 -3.35 -8.47
N VAL A 64 2.05 -4.25 -8.54
CA VAL A 64 2.62 -4.95 -7.38
C VAL A 64 4.05 -4.47 -7.12
N ARG A 65 4.35 -4.14 -5.85
CA ARG A 65 5.70 -3.77 -5.40
C ARG A 65 6.09 -4.54 -4.13
N PRO A 66 7.38 -4.69 -3.80
CA PRO A 66 7.78 -5.35 -2.56
C PRO A 66 7.34 -4.50 -1.35
N MET A 67 7.22 -5.13 -0.17
CA MET A 67 7.01 -4.39 1.08
C MET A 67 8.10 -3.33 1.28
N PRO A 68 7.77 -2.16 1.86
CA PRO A 68 8.76 -1.16 2.20
C PRO A 68 9.80 -1.77 3.17
N PRO A 69 11.07 -1.33 3.09
CA PRO A 69 12.11 -1.79 4.00
C PRO A 69 11.69 -1.63 5.46
N PRO A 70 12.11 -2.53 6.37
CA PRO A 70 11.85 -2.36 7.79
C PRO A 70 12.30 -0.98 8.25
N LEU A 71 11.47 -0.30 9.04
CA LEU A 71 11.82 1.01 9.58
C LEU A 71 12.99 0.86 10.56
N ILE A 72 14.20 1.21 10.12
CA ILE A 72 15.41 1.21 10.95
C ILE A 72 15.44 2.42 11.91
N VAL A 73 14.62 3.44 11.65
CA VAL A 73 14.60 4.68 12.43
C VAL A 73 13.59 4.58 13.57
N ASN A 74 14.00 5.00 14.77
CA ASN A 74 13.11 5.15 15.91
C ASN A 74 12.00 6.16 15.53
N ARG A 75 10.75 5.68 15.41
CA ARG A 75 9.57 6.48 15.01
C ARG A 75 9.40 7.74 15.86
N ALA A 76 9.82 7.71 17.13
CA ALA A 76 9.73 8.86 18.03
C ALA A 76 10.72 10.00 17.72
N SER A 77 11.77 9.72 16.95
CA SER A 77 12.80 10.71 16.59
C SER A 77 12.64 11.29 15.18
N ARG A 78 11.75 10.71 14.36
CA ARG A 78 11.60 11.14 12.97
C ARG A 78 10.70 12.37 12.92
N VAL A 79 11.29 13.47 12.44
CA VAL A 79 10.58 14.72 12.16
C VAL A 79 10.43 14.86 10.66
N PHE A 80 9.20 15.07 10.19
CA PHE A 80 8.92 15.37 8.79
C PHE A 80 8.99 16.88 8.55
N ASN A 81 9.46 17.27 7.37
CA ASN A 81 9.63 18.66 6.98
C ASN A 81 8.45 19.15 6.16
N TYR A 82 8.26 20.47 6.12
CA TYR A 82 7.30 21.09 5.20
C TYR A 82 7.64 20.71 3.75
N LEU A 83 6.63 20.37 2.95
CA LEU A 83 6.74 19.84 1.58
C LEU A 83 7.42 18.46 1.44
N GLU A 84 7.72 17.78 2.56
CA GLU A 84 8.19 16.39 2.49
C GLU A 84 7.06 15.49 1.96
N ARG A 85 7.39 14.64 0.97
CA ARG A 85 6.50 13.59 0.50
C ARG A 85 6.50 12.44 1.51
N VAL A 86 5.31 12.05 1.93
CA VAL A 86 5.09 11.00 2.92
C VAL A 86 3.98 10.08 2.45
N ASP A 87 3.96 8.87 3.00
CA ASP A 87 2.80 8.01 2.91
C ASP A 87 2.05 8.09 4.25
N ALA A 88 0.75 8.38 4.21
CA ALA A 88 -0.12 8.43 5.39
C ALA A 88 -1.06 7.23 5.37
N PHE A 89 -1.21 6.55 6.51
CA PHE A 89 -2.13 5.43 6.62
C PHE A 89 -3.55 5.95 6.90
N ASP A 90 -4.46 5.75 5.95
CA ASP A 90 -5.88 6.13 6.03
C ASP A 90 -6.72 5.19 5.15
N ASN A 91 -8.00 4.96 5.50
CA ASN A 91 -8.90 4.04 4.79
C ASN A 91 -8.21 2.71 4.39
N ASP A 92 -7.56 2.07 5.37
CA ASP A 92 -6.91 0.76 5.26
C ASP A 92 -5.71 0.65 4.29
N GLY A 93 -5.28 1.78 3.71
CA GLY A 93 -4.15 1.87 2.79
C GLY A 93 -3.15 2.98 3.15
N TRP A 94 -2.03 2.99 2.44
CA TRP A 94 -1.00 4.04 2.50
C TRP A 94 -1.17 5.00 1.34
N TRP A 95 -1.44 6.27 1.63
CA TRP A 95 -1.69 7.32 0.65
C TRP A 95 -0.51 8.25 0.53
N ALA A 96 0.01 8.41 -0.69
CA ALA A 96 1.07 9.36 -0.97
C ALA A 96 0.55 10.79 -0.89
N GLY A 97 1.11 11.59 0.01
CA GLY A 97 0.75 12.98 0.23
C GLY A 97 1.95 13.87 0.53
N THR A 98 1.68 15.15 0.77
CA THR A 98 2.69 16.18 1.04
C THR A 98 2.39 16.90 2.34
N ILE A 99 3.40 17.07 3.20
CA ILE A 99 3.26 17.78 4.46
C ILE A 99 3.02 19.28 4.21
N THR A 100 1.92 19.82 4.74
CA THR A 100 1.54 21.24 4.61
C THR A 100 1.48 21.98 5.94
N GLY A 101 1.58 21.28 7.07
CA GLY A 101 1.58 21.91 8.38
C GLY A 101 2.06 20.96 9.48
N ARG A 102 2.42 21.51 10.64
CA ARG A 102 2.82 20.73 11.82
C ARG A 102 2.48 21.44 13.13
N GLN A 103 2.00 20.68 14.11
CA GLN A 103 1.83 21.11 15.50
C GLN A 103 2.33 20.00 16.43
N GLY A 104 3.53 20.18 16.99
CA GLY A 104 4.21 19.13 17.75
C GLY A 104 4.51 17.91 16.88
N LEU A 105 3.94 16.75 17.25
CA LEU A 105 4.02 15.49 16.50
C LEU A 105 2.83 15.25 15.56
N LYS A 106 1.89 16.21 15.46
CA LYS A 106 0.77 16.16 14.51
C LYS A 106 1.18 16.87 13.23
N TYR A 107 0.83 16.26 12.10
CA TYR A 107 1.12 16.77 10.77
C TYR A 107 -0.18 16.89 9.97
N TRP A 108 -0.26 17.91 9.12
CA TRP A 108 -1.29 18.01 8.09
C TRP A 108 -0.69 17.56 6.76
N VAL A 109 -1.41 16.69 6.07
CA VAL A 109 -1.00 16.11 4.79
C VAL A 109 -2.03 16.52 3.75
N LEU A 110 -1.57 17.04 2.62
CA LEU A 110 -2.36 17.26 1.42
C LEU A 110 -2.18 16.07 0.48
N PHE A 111 -3.29 15.52 -0.01
CA PHE A 111 -3.34 14.42 -0.97
C PHE A 111 -3.74 14.96 -2.33
#